data_AF-A0A0F7ZKC3-F1
#
_entry.id   AF-A0A0F7ZKC3-F1
#
_cell.length_a   1.000
_cell.length_b   1.000
_cell.length_c   1.000
_cell.angle_alpha   90.00
_cell.angle_beta   90.00
_cell.angle_gamma   90.00
#
_symmetry.space_group_name_H-M   'P 1'
#
loop_
_entity.id
_entity.type
_entity.pdbx_description
1 polymer ?
#
loop_
_entity_poly.entity_id
_entity_poly.type
_entity_poly.pdbx_seq_one_letter_code
_entity_poly.pdbx_strand_id
1 'polypeptide(L)'
;MAYPHGSLSRHDEAAAIFSPTVARIAASTARDWAYVDSWLASKFPPSRSPPFFERNQDTLKILLSLAAANEVADEERRLLALVDASALQGLVHRDGDLSPNPDSGDRALRLQRIKADLLDLVHCALPKEGIDALNSLAKLAALRGAAFVDPEDLGRDILNLQGRKFELEHMSARLYALERHVLHETESAAGLSRRWRHDSFKPLPNLAKQNLDLQRKIKLMSSQLDDLRERLRTKPDAIRVTHPTIEDVSREEQELLTLLSRKKKLEAQIATFGDLPSDPIPAKRDLHR
;
A
#
# COMPACT_ATOMS: atom_id res chain seq x y z
N MET A 1 -66.69 44.00 10.29
CA MET A 1 -65.65 42.99 10.60
C MET A 1 -65.43 42.13 9.37
N ALA A 2 -64.26 42.25 8.73
CA ALA A 2 -63.55 41.25 7.91
C ALA A 2 -62.47 41.97 7.08
N TYR A 3 -61.19 41.73 7.41
CA TYR A 3 -60.00 41.93 6.55
C TYR A 3 -59.84 40.67 5.64
N PRO A 4 -58.79 40.47 4.79
CA PRO A 4 -57.74 41.32 4.18
C PRO A 4 -57.52 40.99 2.67
N HIS A 5 -56.48 41.55 2.02
CA HIS A 5 -55.51 40.94 1.07
C HIS A 5 -54.81 42.12 0.34
N GLY A 6 -53.53 42.40 0.53
CA GLY A 6 -52.39 41.59 0.10
C GLY A 6 -51.74 42.25 -1.11
N SER A 7 -50.96 43.34 -0.92
CA SER A 7 -50.39 44.10 -2.05
C SER A 7 -49.20 45.00 -1.64
N LEU A 8 -48.25 44.51 -0.83
CA LEU A 8 -47.10 45.34 -0.43
C LEU A 8 -45.71 44.65 -0.48
N SER A 9 -45.58 43.46 -1.06
CA SER A 9 -44.31 42.70 -1.03
C SER A 9 -43.54 42.63 -2.36
N ARG A 10 -43.97 43.31 -3.44
CA ARG A 10 -43.26 43.24 -4.75
C ARG A 10 -42.29 44.39 -5.04
N HIS A 11 -42.34 45.49 -4.29
CA HIS A 11 -41.50 46.66 -4.59
C HIS A 11 -40.15 46.67 -3.87
N ASP A 12 -40.01 46.02 -2.71
CA ASP A 12 -38.73 45.90 -2.00
C ASP A 12 -37.77 44.88 -2.63
N GLU A 13 -38.28 43.80 -3.24
CA GLU A 13 -37.43 42.88 -4.03
C GLU A 13 -36.88 43.58 -5.27
N ALA A 14 -37.68 44.39 -5.96
CA ALA A 14 -37.24 45.14 -7.14
C ALA A 14 -36.15 46.18 -6.82
N ALA A 15 -36.22 46.86 -5.67
CA ALA A 15 -35.20 47.82 -5.25
C ALA A 15 -33.86 47.14 -4.87
N ALA A 16 -33.90 45.92 -4.31
CA ALA A 16 -32.71 45.14 -4.02
C ALA A 16 -32.00 44.60 -5.29
N ILE A 17 -32.75 44.35 -6.38
CA ILE A 17 -32.23 43.86 -7.66
C ILE A 17 -31.49 44.96 -8.46
N PHE A 18 -31.72 46.24 -8.16
CA PHE A 18 -31.07 47.38 -8.84
C PHE A 18 -30.15 48.21 -7.94
N SER A 19 -29.57 47.62 -6.89
CA SER A 19 -28.47 48.28 -6.17
C SER A 19 -27.20 48.29 -7.05
N PRO A 20 -26.58 49.45 -7.34
CA PRO A 20 -25.35 49.55 -8.13
C PRO A 20 -24.23 48.63 -7.63
N THR A 21 -24.20 48.36 -6.33
CA THR A 21 -23.24 47.45 -5.70
C THR A 21 -23.50 45.99 -6.08
N VAL A 22 -24.77 45.56 -6.08
CA VAL A 22 -25.17 44.19 -6.47
C VAL A 22 -24.92 43.98 -7.97
N ALA A 23 -25.27 44.98 -8.80
CA ALA A 23 -24.99 44.94 -10.23
C ALA A 23 -23.49 44.84 -10.54
N ARG A 24 -22.64 45.57 -9.80
CA ARG A 24 -21.19 45.49 -9.95
C ARG A 24 -20.62 44.14 -9.55
N ILE A 25 -21.11 43.54 -8.46
CA ILE A 25 -20.71 42.20 -8.02
C ILE A 25 -21.17 41.14 -9.04
N ALA A 26 -22.40 41.23 -9.54
CA ALA A 26 -22.90 40.34 -10.58
C ALA A 26 -22.04 40.45 -11.85
N ALA A 27 -21.70 41.67 -12.28
CA ALA A 27 -20.84 41.89 -13.44
C ALA A 27 -19.42 41.34 -13.26
N SER A 28 -18.80 41.49 -12.08
CA SER A 28 -17.48 40.91 -11.81
C SER A 28 -17.53 39.38 -11.79
N THR A 29 -18.54 38.79 -11.13
CA THR A 29 -18.70 37.33 -11.13
C THR A 29 -18.96 36.76 -12.52
N ALA A 30 -19.71 37.47 -13.38
CA ALA A 30 -19.93 37.06 -14.77
C ALA A 30 -18.63 37.10 -15.59
N ARG A 31 -17.76 38.10 -15.35
CA ARG A 31 -16.44 38.19 -15.98
C ARG A 31 -15.53 37.04 -15.54
N ASP A 32 -15.52 36.70 -14.26
CA ASP A 32 -14.71 35.61 -13.72
C ASP A 32 -15.16 34.26 -14.29
N TRP A 33 -16.46 34.05 -14.45
CA TRP A 33 -17.00 32.87 -15.14
C TRP A 33 -16.61 32.81 -16.61
N ALA A 34 -16.65 33.93 -17.34
CA ALA A 34 -16.21 33.97 -18.73
C ALA A 34 -14.72 33.62 -18.88
N TYR A 35 -13.87 34.10 -17.95
CA TYR A 35 -12.47 33.70 -17.89
C TYR A 35 -12.32 32.19 -17.65
N VAL A 36 -12.99 31.63 -16.64
CA VAL A 36 -12.95 30.18 -16.35
C VAL A 36 -13.44 29.35 -17.54
N ASP A 37 -14.53 29.76 -18.21
CA ASP A 37 -15.06 29.07 -19.37
C ASP A 37 -14.05 29.06 -20.54
N SER A 38 -13.40 30.21 -20.82
CA SER A 38 -12.34 30.28 -21.84
C SER A 38 -11.10 29.44 -21.47
N TRP A 39 -10.70 29.44 -20.19
CA TRP A 39 -9.58 28.67 -19.70
C TRP A 39 -9.86 27.16 -19.80
N LEU A 40 -11.05 26.71 -19.37
CA LEU A 40 -11.47 25.32 -19.54
C LEU A 40 -11.51 24.92 -21.02
N ALA A 41 -12.08 25.76 -21.89
CA ALA A 41 -12.10 25.50 -23.34
C ALA A 41 -10.69 25.35 -23.94
N SER A 42 -9.67 26.02 -23.38
CA SER A 42 -8.28 25.85 -23.82
C SER A 42 -7.63 24.53 -23.36
N LYS A 43 -8.08 23.96 -22.23
CA LYS A 43 -7.50 22.74 -21.64
C LYS A 43 -8.14 21.46 -22.16
N PHE A 44 -9.37 21.52 -22.67
CA PHE A 44 -10.03 20.39 -23.30
C PHE A 44 -9.87 20.42 -24.82
N PRO A 45 -9.68 19.25 -25.48
CA PRO A 45 -9.63 19.19 -26.94
C PRO A 45 -10.97 19.62 -27.56
N PRO A 46 -11.00 20.13 -28.80
CA PRO A 46 -12.22 20.62 -29.45
C PRO A 46 -13.31 19.56 -29.61
N SER A 47 -12.97 18.28 -29.45
CA SER A 47 -13.87 17.13 -29.49
C SER A 47 -14.50 16.74 -28.15
N ARG A 48 -14.09 17.37 -27.03
CA ARG A 48 -14.59 17.03 -25.69
C ARG A 48 -14.96 18.29 -24.93
N SER A 49 -16.23 18.43 -24.57
CA SER A 49 -16.65 19.49 -23.65
C SER A 49 -16.15 19.20 -22.23
N PRO A 50 -15.89 20.23 -21.42
CA PRO A 50 -15.63 20.06 -20.00
C PRO A 50 -16.79 19.32 -19.32
N PRO A 51 -16.52 18.53 -18.26
CA PRO A 51 -17.57 17.87 -17.49
C PRO A 51 -18.53 18.88 -16.87
N PHE A 52 -19.79 18.50 -16.70
CA PHE A 52 -20.78 19.34 -16.03
C PHE A 52 -20.41 19.50 -14.54
N PHE A 53 -20.49 20.73 -14.06
CA PHE A 53 -20.30 21.06 -12.65
C PHE A 53 -21.28 22.15 -12.23
N GLU A 54 -21.57 22.19 -10.92
CA GLU A 54 -22.45 23.20 -10.34
C GLU A 54 -21.77 24.57 -10.33
N ARG A 55 -22.43 25.60 -10.86
CA ARG A 55 -21.91 26.98 -10.84
C ARG A 55 -22.25 27.67 -9.53
N ASN A 56 -21.44 27.41 -8.50
CA ASN A 56 -21.52 28.05 -7.18
C ASN A 56 -20.30 28.98 -6.95
N GLN A 57 -20.39 29.98 -6.08
CA GLN A 57 -19.27 30.86 -5.74
C GLN A 57 -18.06 30.10 -5.20
N ASP A 58 -18.27 29.01 -4.46
CA ASP A 58 -17.17 28.18 -3.97
C ASP A 58 -16.44 27.48 -5.12
N THR A 59 -17.18 26.97 -6.11
CA THR A 59 -16.59 26.39 -7.32
C THR A 59 -15.84 27.41 -8.15
N LEU A 60 -16.34 28.65 -8.25
CA LEU A 60 -15.66 29.73 -8.97
C LEU A 60 -14.30 30.05 -8.33
N LYS A 61 -14.26 30.16 -6.99
CA LYS A 61 -13.01 30.42 -6.25
C LYS A 61 -11.99 29.30 -6.47
N ILE A 62 -12.42 28.05 -6.42
CA ILE A 62 -11.55 26.88 -6.64
C ILE A 62 -11.06 26.84 -8.08
N LEU A 63 -11.92 27.11 -9.07
CA LEU A 63 -11.52 27.09 -10.49
C LEU A 63 -10.56 28.23 -10.82
N LEU A 64 -10.75 29.42 -10.25
CA LEU A 64 -9.81 30.53 -10.41
C LEU A 64 -8.44 30.23 -9.77
N SER A 65 -8.42 29.66 -8.56
CA SER A 65 -7.15 29.29 -7.92
C SER A 65 -6.43 28.18 -8.67
N LEU A 66 -7.18 27.20 -9.21
CA LEU A 66 -6.63 26.15 -10.06
C LEU A 66 -6.09 26.70 -11.38
N ALA A 67 -6.81 27.63 -12.03
CA ALA A 67 -6.35 28.28 -13.26
C ALA A 67 -5.03 29.02 -13.03
N ALA A 68 -4.96 29.83 -11.98
CA ALA A 68 -3.74 30.54 -11.61
C ALA A 68 -2.57 29.58 -11.30
N ALA A 69 -2.80 28.51 -10.54
CA ALA A 69 -1.78 27.51 -10.25
C ALA A 69 -1.30 26.77 -11.52
N ASN A 70 -2.21 26.52 -12.46
CA ASN A 70 -1.89 25.87 -13.73
C ASN A 70 -1.03 26.80 -14.61
N GLU A 71 -1.38 28.08 -14.71
CA GLU A 71 -0.60 29.07 -15.45
C GLU A 71 0.81 29.23 -14.88
N VAL A 72 0.96 29.27 -13.54
CA VAL A 72 2.28 29.29 -12.89
C VAL A 72 3.09 28.04 -13.23
N ALA A 73 2.48 26.85 -13.14
CA ALA A 73 3.15 25.60 -13.47
C ALA A 73 3.54 25.50 -14.96
N ASP A 74 2.71 26.01 -15.86
CA ASP A 74 3.00 26.05 -17.29
C ASP A 74 4.16 27.01 -17.59
N GLU A 75 4.23 28.17 -16.93
CA GLU A 75 5.35 29.10 -17.06
C GLU A 75 6.65 28.52 -16.49
N GLU A 76 6.61 27.88 -15.32
CA GLU A 76 7.78 27.18 -14.76
C GLU A 76 8.31 26.10 -15.72
N ARG A 77 7.42 25.28 -16.29
CA ARG A 77 7.79 24.27 -17.30
C ARG A 77 8.40 24.90 -18.54
N ARG A 78 7.85 26.04 -19.00
CA ARG A 78 8.39 26.78 -20.14
C ARG A 78 9.79 27.31 -19.84
N LEU A 79 10.01 27.87 -18.65
CA LEU A 79 11.32 28.38 -18.23
C LEU A 79 12.34 27.24 -18.12
N LEU A 80 11.97 26.09 -17.53
CA LEU A 80 12.83 24.91 -17.47
C LEU A 80 13.19 24.41 -18.88
N ALA A 81 12.21 24.31 -19.79
CA ALA A 81 12.46 23.90 -21.16
C ALA A 81 13.41 24.87 -21.91
N LEU A 82 13.31 26.17 -21.65
CA LEU A 82 14.23 27.17 -22.21
C LEU A 82 15.65 27.02 -21.63
N VAL A 83 15.76 26.81 -20.32
CA VAL A 83 17.06 26.56 -19.67
C VAL A 83 17.69 25.29 -20.25
N ASP A 84 16.93 24.20 -20.36
CA ASP A 84 17.41 22.94 -20.93
C ASP A 84 17.84 23.11 -22.39
N ALA A 85 17.03 23.78 -23.21
CA ALA A 85 17.37 24.06 -24.60
C ALA A 85 18.65 24.90 -24.72
N SER A 86 18.81 25.91 -23.86
CA SER A 86 20.02 26.75 -23.83
C SER A 86 21.25 25.98 -23.36
N ALA A 87 21.10 25.09 -22.36
CA ALA A 87 22.16 24.23 -21.87
C ALA A 87 22.60 23.23 -22.96
N LEU A 88 21.64 22.61 -23.66
CA LEU A 88 21.91 21.72 -24.80
C LEU A 88 22.61 22.45 -25.94
N GLN A 89 22.17 23.67 -26.29
CA GLN A 89 22.86 24.50 -27.29
C GLN A 89 24.28 24.83 -26.86
N GLY A 90 24.50 25.17 -25.58
CA GLY A 90 25.84 25.42 -25.03
C GLY A 90 26.77 24.21 -25.15
N LEU A 91 26.26 22.99 -24.93
CA LEU A 91 27.02 21.75 -25.14
C LEU A 91 27.34 21.52 -26.63
N VAL A 92 26.35 21.69 -27.52
CA VAL A 92 26.56 21.54 -28.97
C VAL A 92 27.56 22.56 -29.53
N HIS A 93 27.53 23.81 -29.06
CA HIS A 93 28.49 24.83 -29.47
C HIS A 93 29.90 24.57 -28.91
N ARG A 94 29.99 24.13 -27.66
CA ARG A 94 31.25 23.65 -27.06
C ARG A 94 31.84 22.45 -27.82
N ASP A 95 30.98 21.59 -28.37
CA ASP A 95 31.39 20.46 -29.21
C ASP A 95 31.81 20.88 -30.64
N GLY A 96 31.29 22.01 -31.15
CA GLY A 96 31.59 22.56 -32.47
C GLY A 96 32.94 23.30 -32.57
N ASP A 97 33.42 23.90 -31.47
CA ASP A 97 34.69 24.64 -31.44
C ASP A 97 35.94 23.74 -31.29
N LEU A 98 35.77 22.43 -31.06
CA LEU A 98 36.87 21.46 -30.98
C LEU A 98 36.94 20.59 -32.24
N SER A 99 37.57 21.16 -33.28
CA SER A 99 38.12 20.56 -34.51
C SER A 99 37.19 19.66 -35.37
N PRO A 100 36.98 20.00 -36.66
CA PRO A 100 36.16 19.23 -37.59
C PRO A 100 36.96 18.10 -38.25
N ASN A 101 37.67 17.27 -37.49
CA ASN A 101 38.37 16.11 -38.04
C ASN A 101 37.50 14.85 -37.87
N PRO A 102 36.96 14.25 -38.94
CA PRO A 102 36.00 13.17 -38.87
C PRO A 102 36.69 11.80 -38.71
N ASP A 103 37.62 11.69 -37.77
CA ASP A 103 38.18 10.38 -37.41
C ASP A 103 37.29 9.75 -36.34
N SER A 104 36.69 8.62 -36.70
CA SER A 104 35.75 7.84 -35.88
C SER A 104 36.28 7.48 -34.48
N GLY A 105 37.59 7.51 -34.25
CA GLY A 105 38.23 7.34 -32.95
C GLY A 105 38.02 8.51 -31.98
N ASP A 106 37.97 9.75 -32.49
CA ASP A 106 37.88 10.95 -31.64
C ASP A 106 36.47 11.11 -31.06
N ARG A 107 35.44 10.67 -31.80
CA ARG A 107 34.05 10.65 -31.33
C ARG A 107 33.85 9.66 -30.17
N ALA A 108 34.46 8.48 -30.24
CA ALA A 108 34.38 7.47 -29.17
C ALA A 108 35.07 7.94 -27.88
N LEU A 109 36.24 8.58 -28.01
CA LEU A 109 36.95 9.18 -26.88
C LEU A 109 36.18 10.36 -26.27
N ARG A 110 35.53 11.19 -27.09
CA ARG A 110 34.64 12.28 -26.63
C ARG A 110 33.43 11.74 -25.87
N LEU A 111 32.75 10.72 -26.39
CA LEU A 111 31.63 10.04 -25.70
C LEU A 111 32.08 9.43 -24.37
N GLN A 112 33.27 8.86 -24.29
CA GLN A 112 33.83 8.37 -23.02
C GLN A 112 34.09 9.49 -22.02
N ARG A 113 34.60 10.65 -22.45
CA ARG A 113 34.80 11.81 -21.58
C ARG A 113 33.48 12.37 -21.07
N ILE A 114 32.49 12.57 -21.94
CA ILE A 114 31.15 13.03 -21.54
C ILE A 114 30.52 12.03 -20.57
N LYS A 115 30.67 10.73 -20.82
CA LYS A 115 30.21 9.69 -19.90
C LYS A 115 30.91 9.78 -18.54
N ALA A 116 32.23 9.98 -18.52
CA ALA A 116 32.98 10.15 -17.29
C ALA A 116 32.53 11.40 -16.52
N ASP A 117 32.46 12.56 -17.19
CA ASP A 117 32.00 13.82 -16.60
C ASP A 117 30.58 13.70 -16.03
N LEU A 118 29.68 12.99 -16.74
CA LEU A 118 28.32 12.76 -16.29
C LEU A 118 28.27 11.80 -15.08
N LEU A 119 29.08 10.76 -15.07
CA LEU A 119 29.20 9.85 -13.92
C LEU A 119 29.76 10.58 -12.70
N ASP A 120 30.74 11.45 -12.89
CA ASP A 120 31.31 12.28 -11.83
C ASP A 120 30.28 13.27 -11.28
N LEU A 121 29.50 13.91 -12.17
CA LEU A 121 28.43 14.82 -11.75
C LEU A 121 27.31 14.09 -10.99
N VAL A 122 26.92 12.89 -11.44
CA VAL A 122 25.98 12.02 -10.73
C VAL A 122 26.54 11.61 -9.37
N HIS A 123 27.83 11.27 -9.30
CA HIS A 123 28.49 10.92 -8.05
C HIS A 123 28.51 12.10 -7.06
N CYS A 124 28.80 13.31 -7.53
CA CYS A 124 28.80 14.52 -6.71
C CYS A 124 27.39 14.98 -6.30
N ALA A 125 26.37 14.70 -7.11
CA ALA A 125 24.97 15.02 -6.83
C ALA A 125 24.29 14.00 -5.89
N LEU A 126 24.92 12.85 -5.64
CA LEU A 126 24.37 11.82 -4.77
C LEU A 126 24.50 12.24 -3.30
N PRO A 127 23.43 12.11 -2.48
CA PRO A 127 23.53 12.29 -1.04
C PRO A 127 24.43 11.21 -0.42
N LYS A 128 24.94 11.46 0.80
CA LYS A 128 25.85 10.53 1.51
C LYS A 128 25.26 9.12 1.61
N GLU A 129 23.97 9.04 1.92
CA GLU A 129 23.22 7.79 2.00
C GLU A 129 23.22 7.02 0.67
N GLY A 130 23.14 7.75 -0.45
CA GLY A 130 23.22 7.16 -1.79
C GLY A 130 24.61 6.59 -2.08
N ILE A 131 25.67 7.31 -1.70
CA ILE A 131 27.06 6.86 -1.86
C ILE A 131 27.30 5.59 -1.04
N ASP A 132 26.85 5.57 0.21
CA ASP A 132 26.99 4.41 1.10
C ASP A 132 26.21 3.19 0.60
N ALA A 133 24.99 3.40 0.08
CA ALA A 133 24.20 2.34 -0.53
C ALA A 133 24.92 1.75 -1.75
N LEU A 134 25.42 2.60 -2.65
CA LEU A 134 26.09 2.17 -3.88
C LEU A 134 27.40 1.41 -3.59
N ASN A 135 28.17 1.87 -2.60
CA ASN A 135 29.34 1.16 -2.09
C ASN A 135 28.97 -0.20 -1.47
N SER A 136 27.85 -0.30 -0.78
CA SER A 136 27.36 -1.55 -0.21
C SER A 136 26.94 -2.55 -1.29
N LEU A 137 26.23 -2.08 -2.33
CA LEU A 137 25.88 -2.90 -3.50
C LEU A 137 27.13 -3.37 -4.25
N ALA A 138 28.11 -2.49 -4.44
CA ALA A 138 29.38 -2.83 -5.09
C ALA A 138 30.17 -3.90 -4.31
N LYS A 139 30.21 -3.81 -2.97
CA LYS A 139 30.82 -4.84 -2.11
C LYS A 139 30.11 -6.19 -2.25
N LEU A 140 28.78 -6.19 -2.28
CA LEU A 140 27.99 -7.41 -2.45
C LEU A 140 28.19 -8.04 -3.85
N ALA A 141 28.25 -7.21 -4.90
CA ALA A 141 28.55 -7.67 -6.24
C ALA A 141 29.96 -8.28 -6.33
N ALA A 142 30.94 -7.65 -5.67
CA ALA A 142 32.31 -8.16 -5.57
C ALA A 142 32.38 -9.50 -4.81
N LEU A 143 31.64 -9.65 -3.71
CA LEU A 143 31.53 -10.91 -2.97
C LEU A 143 30.91 -12.03 -3.82
N ARG A 144 29.98 -11.68 -4.73
CA ARG A 144 29.39 -12.60 -5.70
C ARG A 144 30.34 -12.96 -6.84
N GLY A 145 31.42 -12.20 -7.03
CA GLY A 145 32.37 -12.37 -8.14
C GLY A 145 31.81 -11.93 -9.50
N ALA A 146 30.80 -11.06 -9.52
CA ALA A 146 30.14 -10.62 -10.74
C ALA A 146 30.28 -9.10 -10.94
N ALA A 147 30.82 -8.71 -12.09
CA ALA A 147 31.10 -7.30 -12.42
C ALA A 147 29.85 -6.49 -12.80
N PHE A 148 28.78 -7.16 -13.25
CA PHE A 148 27.49 -6.57 -13.56
C PHE A 148 26.41 -7.49 -12.99
N VAL A 149 25.81 -7.08 -11.87
CA VAL A 149 24.72 -7.82 -11.22
C VAL A 149 23.45 -6.99 -11.36
N ASP A 150 22.36 -7.65 -11.73
CA ASP A 150 21.04 -7.04 -11.71
C ASP A 150 20.71 -6.61 -10.26
N PRO A 151 20.35 -5.34 -9.99
CA PRO A 151 19.98 -4.91 -8.65
C PRO A 151 18.88 -5.76 -8.01
N GLU A 152 17.96 -6.34 -8.80
CA GLU A 152 16.92 -7.22 -8.26
C GLU A 152 17.49 -8.51 -7.68
N ASP A 153 18.44 -9.14 -8.38
CA ASP A 153 19.13 -10.34 -7.90
C ASP A 153 19.89 -10.05 -6.61
N LEU A 154 20.59 -8.91 -6.57
CA LEU A 154 21.35 -8.52 -5.39
C LEU A 154 20.43 -8.22 -4.20
N GLY A 155 19.27 -7.61 -4.44
CA GLY A 155 18.23 -7.41 -3.43
C GLY A 155 17.70 -8.73 -2.87
N ARG A 156 17.43 -9.73 -3.73
CA ARG A 156 17.01 -11.08 -3.29
C ARG A 156 18.10 -11.75 -2.45
N ASP A 157 19.36 -11.61 -2.84
CA ASP A 157 20.49 -12.16 -2.10
C ASP A 157 20.64 -11.51 -0.71
N ILE A 158 20.47 -10.19 -0.61
CA ILE A 158 20.45 -9.47 0.68
C ILE A 158 19.34 -10.01 1.57
N LEU A 159 18.11 -10.11 1.05
CA LEU A 159 16.96 -10.60 1.82
C LEU A 159 17.16 -12.05 2.27
N ASN A 160 17.73 -12.89 1.42
CA ASN A 160 18.04 -14.28 1.75
C ASN A 160 19.12 -14.37 2.84
N LEU A 161 20.19 -13.58 2.74
CA LEU A 161 21.22 -13.48 3.77
C LEU A 161 20.64 -13.01 5.10
N GLN A 162 19.76 -12.00 5.07
CA GLN A 162 19.09 -11.50 6.25
C GLN A 162 18.17 -12.56 6.88
N GLY A 163 17.41 -13.29 6.05
CA GLY A 163 16.58 -14.42 6.50
C GLY A 163 17.41 -15.50 7.18
N ARG A 164 18.50 -15.94 6.54
CA ARG A 164 19.43 -16.92 7.10
C ARG A 164 20.06 -16.46 8.41
N LYS A 165 20.46 -15.20 8.50
CA LYS A 165 20.99 -14.62 9.73
C LYS A 165 19.97 -14.72 10.87
N PHE A 166 18.74 -14.30 10.62
CA PHE A 166 17.68 -14.35 11.62
C PHE A 166 17.33 -15.79 12.04
N GLU A 167 17.28 -16.72 11.09
CA GLU A 167 17.08 -18.14 11.38
C GLU A 167 18.18 -18.70 12.30
N LEU A 168 19.44 -18.38 12.02
CA LEU A 168 20.58 -18.81 12.83
C LEU A 168 20.56 -18.18 14.23
N GLU A 169 20.25 -16.90 14.34
CA GLU A 169 20.08 -16.22 15.64
C GLU A 169 18.96 -16.85 16.46
N HIS A 170 17.83 -17.16 15.83
CA HIS A 170 16.71 -17.83 16.47
C HIS A 170 17.04 -19.26 16.88
N MET A 171 17.72 -20.03 16.03
CA MET A 171 18.20 -21.38 16.35
C MET A 171 19.18 -21.35 17.51
N SER A 172 20.10 -20.39 17.54
CA SER A 172 21.04 -20.20 18.64
C SER A 172 20.31 -19.94 19.98
N ALA A 173 19.34 -19.02 19.98
CA ALA A 173 18.53 -18.75 21.17
C ALA A 173 17.76 -19.98 21.66
N ARG A 174 17.20 -20.78 20.74
CA ARG A 174 16.51 -22.03 21.07
C ARG A 174 17.46 -23.08 21.64
N LEU A 175 18.64 -23.25 21.05
CA LEU A 175 19.67 -24.17 21.54
C LEU A 175 20.11 -23.78 22.94
N TYR A 176 20.31 -22.49 23.20
CA TYR A 176 20.68 -22.00 24.51
C TYR A 176 19.60 -22.23 25.58
N ALA A 177 18.31 -22.06 25.22
CA ALA A 177 17.20 -22.40 26.11
C ALA A 177 17.12 -23.90 26.39
N LEU A 178 17.33 -24.75 25.37
CA LEU A 178 17.35 -26.20 25.52
C LEU A 178 18.52 -26.67 26.40
N GLU A 179 19.71 -26.09 26.20
CA GLU A 179 20.89 -26.37 27.01
C GLU A 179 20.61 -26.10 28.48
N ARG A 180 20.07 -24.91 28.81
CA ARG A 180 19.68 -24.57 30.18
C ARG A 180 18.67 -25.55 30.76
N HIS A 181 17.68 -25.96 29.98
CA HIS A 181 16.68 -26.92 30.42
C HIS A 181 17.31 -28.29 30.70
N VAL A 182 18.15 -28.79 29.80
CA VAL A 182 18.85 -30.07 29.98
C VAL A 182 19.75 -30.03 31.21
N LEU A 183 20.52 -28.95 31.39
CA LEU A 183 21.35 -28.77 32.58
C LEU A 183 20.49 -28.79 33.86
N HIS A 184 19.40 -28.03 33.89
CA HIS A 184 18.47 -28.03 35.01
C HIS A 184 17.90 -29.41 35.33
N GLU A 185 17.44 -30.14 34.30
CA GLU A 185 16.93 -31.51 34.47
C GLU A 185 18.01 -32.48 34.94
N THR A 186 19.24 -32.36 34.45
CA THR A 186 20.36 -33.19 34.90
C THR A 186 20.72 -32.93 36.35
N GLU A 187 20.72 -31.67 36.79
CA GLU A 187 20.93 -31.29 38.19
C GLU A 187 19.80 -31.80 39.09
N SER A 188 18.56 -31.65 38.65
CA SER A 188 17.37 -32.15 39.35
C SER A 188 17.39 -33.68 39.50
N ALA A 189 17.68 -34.40 38.41
CA ALA A 189 17.82 -35.86 38.40
C ALA A 189 18.99 -36.34 39.27
N ALA A 190 20.14 -35.65 39.22
CA ALA A 190 21.26 -35.92 40.11
C ALA A 190 20.88 -35.70 41.58
N GLY A 191 20.13 -34.65 41.89
CA GLY A 191 19.60 -34.36 43.22
C GLY A 191 18.60 -35.41 43.71
N LEU A 192 17.70 -35.90 42.85
CA LEU A 192 16.78 -37.00 43.15
C LEU A 192 17.54 -38.31 43.41
N SER A 193 18.51 -38.65 42.55
CA SER A 193 19.35 -39.84 42.70
C SER A 193 20.11 -39.83 44.03
N ARG A 194 20.70 -38.69 44.41
CA ARG A 194 21.35 -38.55 45.74
C ARG A 194 20.36 -38.73 46.89
N ARG A 195 19.14 -38.18 46.77
CA ARG A 195 18.08 -38.35 47.79
C ARG A 195 17.63 -39.81 47.94
N TRP A 196 17.51 -40.55 46.84
CA TRP A 196 17.10 -41.96 46.88
C TRP A 196 18.20 -42.91 47.34
N ARG A 197 19.48 -42.57 47.11
CA ARG A 197 20.63 -43.33 47.61
C ARG A 197 20.89 -43.12 49.11
N HIS A 198 20.27 -42.14 49.73
CA HIS A 198 20.38 -41.93 51.17
C HIS A 198 19.50 -42.94 51.92
N ASP A 199 20.07 -43.60 52.94
CA ASP A 199 19.42 -44.66 53.74
C ASP A 199 18.16 -44.24 54.51
N SER A 200 17.80 -42.95 54.48
CA SER A 200 16.60 -42.38 55.07
C SER A 200 15.37 -42.43 54.15
N PHE A 201 15.51 -42.87 52.90
CA PHE A 201 14.38 -42.99 51.97
C PHE A 201 13.49 -44.20 52.31
N LYS A 202 12.33 -43.94 52.93
CA LYS A 202 11.25 -44.93 53.08
C LYS A 202 10.17 -44.63 52.04
N PRO A 203 9.87 -45.53 51.09
CA PRO A 203 8.78 -45.32 50.15
C PRO A 203 7.46 -45.20 50.91
N LEU A 204 6.63 -44.21 50.56
CA LEU A 204 5.32 -44.07 51.18
C LEU A 204 4.48 -45.33 50.90
N PRO A 205 3.72 -45.85 51.89
CA PRO A 205 3.06 -47.16 51.81
C PRO A 205 1.99 -47.27 50.71
N ASN A 206 1.57 -46.14 50.12
CA ASN A 206 0.59 -46.10 49.03
C ASN A 206 1.20 -45.82 47.65
N LEU A 207 2.53 -45.70 47.52
CA LEU A 207 3.18 -45.36 46.25
C LEU A 207 2.93 -46.41 45.17
N ALA A 208 2.95 -47.69 45.52
CA ALA A 208 2.69 -48.79 44.59
C ALA A 208 1.25 -48.77 44.04
N LYS A 209 0.27 -48.45 44.89
CA LYS A 209 -1.14 -48.30 44.48
C LYS A 209 -1.30 -47.09 43.55
N GLN A 210 -0.72 -45.95 43.92
CA GLN A 210 -0.75 -44.73 43.10
C GLN A 210 -0.04 -44.94 41.75
N ASN A 211 1.08 -45.68 41.71
CA ASN A 211 1.77 -46.00 40.46
C ASN A 211 0.92 -46.88 39.54
N LEU A 212 0.23 -47.88 40.09
CA LEU A 212 -0.70 -48.71 39.31
C LEU A 212 -1.87 -47.89 38.77
N ASP A 213 -2.44 -46.98 39.56
CA ASP A 213 -3.52 -46.12 39.11
C ASP A 213 -3.06 -45.11 38.05
N LEU A 214 -1.84 -44.57 38.18
CA LEU A 214 -1.23 -43.72 37.15
C LEU A 214 -0.94 -44.52 35.87
N GLN A 215 -0.43 -45.74 35.97
CA GLN A 215 -0.22 -46.60 34.80
C GLN A 215 -1.53 -46.94 34.08
N ARG A 216 -2.60 -47.21 34.83
CA ARG A 216 -3.95 -47.40 34.25
C ARG A 216 -4.45 -46.14 33.57
N LYS A 217 -4.25 -44.97 34.19
CA LYS A 217 -4.65 -43.67 33.62
C LYS A 217 -3.84 -43.31 32.37
N ILE A 218 -2.53 -43.59 32.36
CA ILE A 218 -1.66 -43.41 31.20
C ILE A 218 -2.12 -44.34 30.06
N LYS A 219 -2.39 -45.61 30.34
CA LYS A 219 -2.91 -46.56 29.32
C LYS A 219 -4.24 -46.10 28.73
N LEU A 220 -5.14 -45.58 29.57
CA LEU A 220 -6.42 -45.03 29.13
C LEU A 220 -6.21 -43.77 28.27
N MET A 221 -5.32 -42.86 28.66
CA MET A 221 -5.04 -41.66 27.87
C MET A 221 -4.28 -41.98 26.58
N SER A 222 -3.38 -42.96 26.57
CA SER A 222 -2.68 -43.37 25.35
C SER A 222 -3.65 -43.99 24.36
N SER A 223 -4.58 -44.84 24.81
CA SER A 223 -5.63 -45.36 23.92
C SER A 223 -6.54 -44.23 23.42
N GLN A 224 -6.90 -43.26 24.27
CA GLN A 224 -7.65 -42.08 23.83
C GLN A 224 -6.88 -41.22 22.83
N LEU A 225 -5.56 -41.07 22.97
CA LEU A 225 -4.72 -40.35 22.01
C LEU A 225 -4.64 -41.08 20.67
N ASP A 226 -4.56 -42.40 20.69
CA ASP A 226 -4.56 -43.21 19.48
C ASP A 226 -5.94 -43.17 18.79
N ASP A 227 -7.03 -43.23 19.56
CA ASP A 227 -8.39 -43.01 19.06
C ASP A 227 -8.56 -41.60 18.46
N LEU A 228 -7.99 -40.57 19.09
CA LEU A 228 -8.03 -39.19 18.57
C LEU A 228 -7.17 -39.03 17.32
N ARG A 229 -6.00 -39.68 17.25
CA ARG A 229 -5.15 -39.73 16.05
C ARG A 229 -5.85 -40.47 14.92
N GLU A 230 -6.55 -41.56 15.20
CA GLU A 230 -7.32 -42.31 14.22
C GLU A 230 -8.53 -41.50 13.73
N ARG A 231 -9.21 -40.77 14.63
CA ARG A 231 -10.26 -39.80 14.26
C ARG A 231 -9.74 -38.63 13.42
N LEU A 232 -8.54 -38.12 13.70
CA LEU A 232 -7.88 -37.11 12.87
C LEU A 232 -7.47 -37.66 11.50
N ARG A 233 -7.04 -38.92 11.42
CA ARG A 233 -6.70 -39.61 10.16
C ARG A 233 -7.93 -39.93 9.31
N THR A 234 -9.05 -40.28 9.94
CA THR A 234 -10.32 -40.61 9.28
C THR A 234 -11.18 -39.38 8.96
N LYS A 235 -10.82 -38.21 9.49
CA LYS A 235 -11.50 -36.93 9.23
C LYS A 235 -10.52 -35.91 8.61
N PRO A 236 -10.23 -36.00 7.29
CA PRO A 236 -9.26 -35.14 6.63
C PRO A 236 -9.64 -33.65 6.58
N ASP A 237 -10.90 -33.29 6.88
CA ASP A 237 -11.40 -31.90 6.80
C ASP A 237 -11.56 -31.19 8.15
N ALA A 238 -11.30 -31.84 9.28
CA ALA A 238 -11.42 -31.19 10.58
C ALA A 238 -10.06 -31.05 11.24
N ILE A 239 -9.46 -29.87 11.02
CA ILE A 239 -8.42 -29.28 11.85
C ILE A 239 -7.01 -29.80 11.50
N ARG A 240 -6.54 -29.39 10.33
CA ARG A 240 -5.12 -29.03 10.15
C ARG A 240 -4.83 -27.83 11.06
N VAL A 241 -4.43 -28.05 12.32
CA VAL A 241 -3.57 -27.05 12.99
C VAL A 241 -2.14 -27.25 12.46
N THR A 242 -1.99 -26.97 11.19
CA THR A 242 -0.72 -26.66 10.54
C THR A 242 -1.00 -25.34 9.86
N HIS A 243 -0.20 -24.33 10.20
CA HIS A 243 -0.28 -22.96 9.70
C HIS A 243 -0.95 -22.87 8.31
N PRO A 244 -1.96 -22.01 8.13
CA PRO A 244 -2.70 -21.93 6.88
C PRO A 244 -1.71 -21.77 5.74
N THR A 245 -1.73 -22.74 4.82
CA THR A 245 -0.83 -22.74 3.67
C THR A 245 -1.25 -21.59 2.76
N ILE A 246 -0.31 -21.02 2.00
CA ILE A 246 -0.61 -19.93 1.04
C ILE A 246 -1.74 -20.33 0.07
N GLU A 247 -1.83 -21.61 -0.28
CA GLU A 247 -2.89 -22.18 -1.11
C GLU A 247 -4.27 -22.16 -0.42
N ASP A 248 -4.33 -22.38 0.90
CA ASP A 248 -5.58 -22.33 1.66
C ASP A 248 -6.08 -20.88 1.76
N VAL A 249 -5.19 -19.92 2.01
CA VAL A 249 -5.51 -18.49 2.03
C VAL A 249 -5.97 -18.01 0.65
N SER A 250 -5.32 -18.45 -0.42
CA SER A 250 -5.70 -18.10 -1.80
C SER A 250 -7.09 -18.65 -2.17
N ARG A 251 -7.43 -19.86 -1.72
CA ARG A 251 -8.77 -20.43 -1.91
C ARG A 251 -9.83 -19.62 -1.16
N GLU A 252 -9.59 -19.31 0.12
CA GLU A 252 -10.51 -18.51 0.93
C GLU A 252 -10.70 -17.09 0.37
N GLU A 253 -9.63 -16.47 -0.15
CA GLU A 253 -9.71 -15.17 -0.85
C GLU A 253 -10.60 -15.25 -2.08
N GLN A 254 -10.45 -16.31 -2.89
CA GLN A 254 -11.26 -16.51 -4.08
C GLN A 254 -12.75 -16.70 -3.73
N GLU A 255 -13.04 -17.46 -2.69
CA GLU A 255 -14.41 -17.65 -2.18
C GLU A 255 -15.00 -16.31 -1.70
N LEU A 256 -14.24 -15.52 -0.95
CA LEU A 256 -14.67 -14.21 -0.47
C LEU A 256 -14.98 -13.25 -1.63
N LEU A 257 -14.13 -13.24 -2.67
CA LEU A 257 -14.37 -12.45 -3.89
C LEU A 257 -15.66 -12.87 -4.61
N THR A 258 -15.94 -14.18 -4.70
CA THR A 258 -17.21 -14.64 -5.29
C THR A 258 -18.41 -14.19 -4.46
N LEU A 259 -18.31 -14.25 -3.12
CA LEU A 259 -19.34 -13.81 -2.18
C LEU A 259 -19.59 -12.31 -2.29
N LEU A 260 -18.54 -11.49 -2.40
CA LEU A 260 -18.65 -10.05 -2.61
C LEU A 260 -19.29 -9.72 -3.97
N SER A 261 -18.94 -10.46 -5.03
CA SER A 261 -19.57 -10.28 -6.33
C SER A 261 -21.07 -10.59 -6.29
N ARG A 262 -21.45 -11.64 -5.54
CA ARG A 262 -22.85 -12.03 -5.32
C ARG A 262 -23.58 -11.01 -4.45
N LYS A 263 -22.94 -10.50 -3.40
CA LYS A 263 -23.46 -9.41 -2.55
C LYS A 263 -23.75 -8.18 -3.40
N LYS A 264 -22.81 -7.74 -4.25
CA LYS A 264 -23.02 -6.59 -5.15
C LYS A 264 -24.17 -6.81 -6.13
N LYS A 265 -24.31 -8.02 -6.69
CA LYS A 265 -25.46 -8.36 -7.55
C LYS A 265 -26.78 -8.28 -6.78
N LEU A 266 -26.83 -8.81 -5.56
CA LEU A 266 -28.02 -8.74 -4.70
C LEU A 266 -28.31 -7.30 -4.26
N GLU A 267 -27.29 -6.51 -3.92
CA GLU A 267 -27.45 -5.09 -3.59
C GLU A 267 -27.95 -4.29 -4.79
N ALA A 268 -27.48 -4.58 -6.00
CA ALA A 268 -28.02 -3.98 -7.22
C ALA A 268 -29.48 -4.39 -7.45
N GLN A 269 -29.83 -5.66 -7.21
CA GLN A 269 -31.22 -6.12 -7.26
C GLN A 269 -32.08 -5.42 -6.19
N ILE A 270 -31.61 -5.29 -4.95
CA ILE A 270 -32.32 -4.60 -3.88
C ILE A 270 -32.46 -3.10 -4.19
N ALA A 271 -31.44 -2.47 -4.77
CA ALA A 271 -31.49 -1.07 -5.20
C ALA A 271 -32.60 -0.84 -6.25
N THR A 272 -32.85 -1.79 -7.15
CA THR A 272 -34.02 -1.69 -8.07
C THR A 272 -35.37 -1.74 -7.36
N PHE A 273 -35.42 -2.26 -6.13
CA PHE A 273 -36.60 -2.23 -5.27
C PHE A 273 -36.57 -1.11 -4.22
N GLY A 274 -35.47 -0.37 -4.09
CA GLY A 274 -35.30 0.71 -3.11
C GLY A 274 -36.12 1.97 -3.43
N ASP A 275 -36.54 2.12 -4.68
CA ASP A 275 -37.48 3.17 -5.12
C ASP A 275 -38.95 2.77 -4.94
N LEU A 276 -39.24 1.56 -4.43
CA LEU A 276 -40.61 1.16 -4.10
C LEU A 276 -40.96 1.61 -2.67
N PRO A 277 -42.04 2.36 -2.47
CA PRO A 277 -42.51 2.76 -1.14
C PRO A 277 -42.76 1.53 -0.26
N SER A 278 -42.27 1.59 0.99
CA SER A 278 -42.37 0.53 2.00
C SER A 278 -43.78 0.37 2.59
N ASP A 279 -44.82 0.36 1.74
CA ASP A 279 -46.19 0.01 2.10
C ASP A 279 -46.77 -0.99 1.08
N PRO A 280 -47.21 -2.20 1.50
CA PRO A 280 -47.57 -3.31 0.60
C PRO A 280 -48.95 -3.21 -0.08
N ILE A 281 -49.66 -2.08 0.02
CA ILE A 281 -51.05 -1.94 -0.46
C ILE A 281 -51.16 -1.13 -1.77
N PRO A 282 -50.44 -0.01 -2.02
CA PRO A 282 -50.51 0.67 -3.31
C PRO A 282 -49.66 0.02 -4.43
N ALA A 283 -48.61 -0.75 -4.11
CA ALA A 283 -47.71 -1.34 -5.11
C ALA A 283 -48.37 -2.38 -6.06
N LYS A 284 -49.54 -2.92 -5.71
CA LYS A 284 -50.32 -3.80 -6.60
C LYS A 284 -51.15 -3.05 -7.65
N ARG A 285 -51.32 -1.73 -7.56
CA ARG A 285 -52.09 -0.95 -8.56
C ARG A 285 -51.26 -0.52 -9.77
N ASP A 286 -49.95 -0.42 -9.65
CA ASP A 286 -49.08 0.02 -10.76
C ASP A 286 -48.49 -1.12 -11.60
N LEU A 287 -48.63 -2.38 -11.16
CA LEU A 287 -48.21 -3.56 -11.92
C LEU A 287 -49.27 -4.08 -12.92
N HIS A 288 -50.44 -3.44 -13.00
CA HIS A 288 -51.50 -3.74 -13.98
C HIS A 288 -51.87 -2.51 -14.81
N ARG A 289 -50.86 -1.85 -15.40
CA ARG A 289 -51.05 -0.94 -16.52
C ARG A 289 -49.98 -1.16 -17.58
#